data_AF-A0A973JI99-F1
#
_entry.id   AF-A0A973JI99-F1
#
_cell.length_a   1.000
_cell.length_b   1.000
_cell.length_c   1.000
_cell.angle_alpha   90.00
_cell.angle_beta   90.00
_cell.angle_gamma   90.00
#
_symmetry.space_group_name_H-M   'P 1'
#
loop_
_entity.id
_entity.type
_entity.pdbx_description
1 polymer ?
#
loop_
_entity_poly.entity_id
_entity_poly.type
_entity_poly.pdbx_seq_one_letter_code
_entity_poly.pdbx_strand_id
1 'polypeptide(L)'
;MDLADASRHWTTVVEQCDHLVAVHRHRGGPGRRYEEMAINRAIVVLAVAAWQAAVEDMVTAALDAGTPAAGSPLTKGSYDLLAGSAKSAVARFSTPNAEKSRELFLLVGYDPRPTWVWATGRFGRENHTPADVANRLNQWLKLRHAIAHGASELPALAVLDAIRTGRKKANPPLVLRDAENCLGFVRRLTKATGAGMAHHLAVTDPGW
;
A
#
# COMPACT_ATOMS: atom_id res chain seq x y z
N MET A 1 15.27 3.07 12.57
CA MET A 1 15.00 2.54 11.21
C MET A 1 15.08 3.71 10.26
N ASP A 2 15.79 3.61 9.15
CA ASP A 2 15.80 4.68 8.13
C ASP A 2 14.89 4.36 6.93
N LEU A 3 14.76 5.29 5.97
CA LEU A 3 13.94 5.04 4.77
C LEU A 3 14.49 3.91 3.89
N ALA A 4 15.79 3.64 3.93
CA ALA A 4 16.38 2.55 3.17
C ALA A 4 16.04 1.18 3.80
N ASP A 5 16.00 1.08 5.12
CA ASP A 5 15.47 -0.08 5.84
C ASP A 5 14.00 -0.34 5.45
N ALA A 6 13.17 0.71 5.48
CA ALA A 6 11.76 0.63 5.13
C ALA A 6 11.54 0.15 3.68
N SER A 7 12.32 0.69 2.73
CA SER A 7 12.31 0.25 1.33
C SER A 7 12.70 -1.22 1.16
N ARG A 8 13.76 -1.69 1.85
CA ARG A 8 14.20 -3.09 1.80
C ARG A 8 13.13 -4.05 2.34
N HIS A 9 12.51 -3.70 3.45
CA HIS A 9 11.44 -4.49 4.04
C HIS A 9 10.25 -4.59 3.08
N TRP A 10 9.81 -3.47 2.51
CA TRP A 10 8.73 -3.46 1.52
C TRP A 10 9.06 -4.28 0.27
N THR A 11 10.28 -4.15 -0.26
CA THR A 11 10.75 -4.88 -1.45
C THR A 11 10.68 -6.38 -1.22
N THR A 12 11.12 -6.85 -0.05
CA THR A 12 11.06 -8.27 0.33
C THR A 12 9.64 -8.82 0.27
N VAL A 13 8.64 -8.07 0.79
CA VAL A 13 7.23 -8.51 0.76
C VAL A 13 6.69 -8.52 -0.68
N VAL A 14 7.06 -7.53 -1.48
CA VAL A 14 6.62 -7.41 -2.88
C VAL A 14 7.23 -8.50 -3.78
N GLU A 15 8.46 -8.92 -3.51
CA GLU A 15 9.09 -10.09 -4.16
C GLU A 15 8.33 -11.39 -3.85
N GLN A 16 7.80 -11.56 -2.63
CA GLN A 16 6.95 -12.72 -2.33
C GLN A 16 5.67 -12.73 -3.17
N CYS A 17 5.08 -11.56 -3.46
CA CYS A 17 3.96 -11.45 -4.39
C CYS A 17 4.36 -11.88 -5.81
N ASP A 18 5.55 -11.53 -6.29
CA ASP A 18 6.04 -11.97 -7.60
C ASP A 18 6.24 -13.49 -7.66
N HIS A 19 6.77 -14.09 -6.59
CA HIS A 19 6.88 -15.55 -6.49
C HIS A 19 5.51 -16.23 -6.58
N LEU A 20 4.48 -15.68 -5.92
CA LEU A 20 3.12 -16.21 -6.03
C LEU A 20 2.52 -16.06 -7.44
N VAL A 21 2.77 -14.92 -8.10
CA VAL A 21 2.39 -14.73 -9.51
C VAL A 21 3.09 -15.77 -10.40
N ALA A 22 4.39 -15.98 -10.21
CA ALA A 22 5.15 -16.99 -10.94
C ALA A 22 4.57 -18.38 -10.70
N VAL A 23 4.31 -18.76 -9.45
CA VAL A 23 3.68 -20.05 -9.10
C VAL A 23 2.33 -20.22 -9.80
N HIS A 24 1.47 -19.19 -9.79
CA HIS A 24 0.18 -19.25 -10.49
C HIS A 24 0.38 -19.48 -12.00
N ARG A 25 1.31 -18.77 -12.64
CA ARG A 25 1.56 -18.89 -14.09
C ARG A 25 2.10 -20.28 -14.48
N HIS A 26 2.93 -20.89 -13.64
CA HIS A 26 3.48 -22.23 -13.89
C HIS A 26 2.49 -23.37 -13.61
N ARG A 27 1.44 -23.11 -12.80
CA ARG A 27 0.48 -24.15 -12.34
C ARG A 27 -0.72 -24.41 -13.24
N GLY A 28 -0.68 -24.02 -14.52
CA GLY A 28 -1.79 -24.21 -15.47
C GLY A 28 -2.22 -25.68 -15.64
N GLY A 29 -3.54 -25.92 -15.72
CA GLY A 29 -4.13 -27.23 -16.02
C GLY A 29 -5.62 -27.34 -15.61
N PRO A 30 -6.39 -28.30 -16.15
CA PRO A 30 -7.79 -28.50 -15.77
C PRO A 30 -7.94 -28.84 -14.28
N GLY A 31 -9.02 -28.35 -13.64
CA GLY A 31 -9.46 -28.79 -12.31
C GLY A 31 -8.92 -28.03 -11.09
N ARG A 32 -8.13 -26.97 -11.23
CA ARG A 32 -7.43 -26.28 -10.11
C ARG A 32 -7.97 -24.91 -9.72
N ARG A 33 -9.22 -24.59 -10.11
CA ARG A 33 -9.80 -23.25 -9.93
C ARG A 33 -9.77 -22.73 -8.49
N TYR A 34 -9.99 -23.61 -7.50
CA TYR A 34 -9.97 -23.21 -6.08
C TYR A 34 -8.58 -22.82 -5.59
N GLU A 35 -7.55 -23.56 -6.00
CA GLU A 35 -6.15 -23.28 -5.66
C GLU A 35 -5.67 -21.98 -6.31
N GLU A 36 -6.00 -21.78 -7.60
CA GLU A 36 -5.71 -20.55 -8.34
C GLU A 36 -6.36 -19.33 -7.67
N MET A 37 -7.62 -19.46 -7.26
CA MET A 37 -8.32 -18.40 -6.52
C MET A 37 -7.67 -18.12 -5.15
N ALA A 38 -7.23 -19.15 -4.44
CA ALA A 38 -6.53 -18.98 -3.16
C ALA A 38 -5.20 -18.21 -3.35
N ILE A 39 -4.43 -18.53 -4.39
CA ILE A 39 -3.19 -17.81 -4.73
C ILE A 39 -3.49 -16.35 -5.09
N ASN A 40 -4.50 -16.08 -5.91
CA ASN A 40 -4.88 -14.71 -6.28
C ASN A 40 -5.31 -13.88 -5.05
N ARG A 41 -6.05 -14.50 -4.13
CA ARG A 41 -6.42 -13.88 -2.84
C ARG A 41 -5.20 -13.58 -1.98
N ALA A 42 -4.24 -14.51 -1.90
CA ALA A 42 -2.99 -14.32 -1.16
C ALA A 42 -2.16 -13.15 -1.71
N ILE A 43 -2.04 -13.02 -3.04
CA ILE A 43 -1.33 -11.90 -3.68
C ILE A 43 -1.96 -10.56 -3.28
N VAL A 44 -3.30 -10.43 -3.35
CA VAL A 44 -4.00 -9.19 -2.94
C VAL A 44 -3.77 -8.87 -1.46
N VAL A 45 -3.89 -9.87 -0.58
CA VAL A 45 -3.70 -9.68 0.86
C VAL A 45 -2.27 -9.25 1.18
N LEU A 46 -1.26 -9.91 0.60
CA LEU A 46 0.14 -9.58 0.81
C LEU A 46 0.51 -8.22 0.21
N ALA A 47 0.04 -7.89 -1.00
CA ALA A 47 0.29 -6.58 -1.59
C ALA A 47 -0.29 -5.43 -0.74
N VAL A 48 -1.53 -5.58 -0.26
CA VAL A 48 -2.16 -4.56 0.60
C VAL A 48 -1.49 -4.50 1.97
N ALA A 49 -1.04 -5.63 2.52
CA ALA A 49 -0.25 -5.65 3.76
C ALA A 49 1.11 -4.96 3.58
N ALA A 50 1.78 -5.15 2.42
CA ALA A 50 3.03 -4.46 2.09
C ALA A 50 2.85 -2.93 2.10
N TRP A 51 1.74 -2.43 1.52
CA TRP A 51 1.41 -1.00 1.62
C TRP A 51 1.25 -0.55 3.07
N GLN A 52 0.52 -1.29 3.90
CA GLN A 52 0.30 -0.94 5.30
C GLN A 52 1.64 -0.86 6.05
N ALA A 53 2.49 -1.89 5.92
CA ALA A 53 3.81 -1.92 6.53
C ALA A 53 4.70 -0.77 6.05
N ALA A 54 4.69 -0.46 4.74
CA ALA A 54 5.46 0.68 4.22
C ALA A 54 5.03 2.02 4.83
N VAL A 55 3.73 2.25 5.05
CA VAL A 55 3.25 3.46 5.74
C VAL A 55 3.78 3.51 7.18
N GLU A 56 3.68 2.41 7.92
CA GLU A 56 4.16 2.31 9.30
C GLU A 56 5.68 2.57 9.39
N ASP A 57 6.45 1.96 8.49
CA ASP A 57 7.91 2.08 8.44
C ASP A 57 8.36 3.47 7.98
N MET A 58 7.73 4.07 6.97
CA MET A 58 8.04 5.43 6.51
C MET A 58 7.79 6.47 7.60
N VAL A 59 6.66 6.36 8.33
CA VAL A 59 6.34 7.27 9.43
C VAL A 59 7.30 7.07 10.60
N THR A 60 7.67 5.82 10.90
CA THR A 60 8.67 5.52 11.93
C THR A 60 10.04 6.09 11.56
N ALA A 61 10.47 5.94 10.32
CA ALA A 61 11.72 6.51 9.82
C ALA A 61 11.73 8.04 9.87
N ALA A 62 10.60 8.69 9.54
CA ALA A 62 10.45 10.14 9.63
C ALA A 62 10.50 10.64 11.08
N LEU A 63 9.90 9.90 12.03
CA LEU A 63 10.04 10.19 13.45
C LEU A 63 11.51 10.08 13.86
N ASP A 64 12.17 8.94 13.58
CA ASP A 64 13.57 8.73 13.94
C ASP A 64 14.48 9.85 13.39
N ALA A 65 14.27 10.27 12.14
CA ALA A 65 14.99 11.38 11.51
C ALA A 65 14.73 12.75 12.16
N GLY A 66 13.54 12.96 12.73
CA GLY A 66 13.15 14.17 13.45
C GLY A 66 13.66 14.26 14.89
N THR A 67 14.40 13.26 15.38
CA THR A 67 14.95 13.25 16.74
C THR A 67 15.89 14.45 16.95
N PRO A 68 15.68 15.29 17.98
CA PRO A 68 16.50 16.47 18.20
C PRO A 68 17.96 16.12 18.48
N ALA A 69 18.87 16.82 17.81
CA ALA A 69 20.30 16.76 18.11
C ALA A 69 20.60 17.32 19.52
N ALA A 70 21.72 16.91 20.09
CA ALA A 70 22.21 17.47 21.36
C ALA A 70 22.39 19.00 21.22
N GLY A 71 21.83 19.77 22.17
CA GLY A 71 21.84 21.23 22.13
C GLY A 71 20.67 21.87 21.37
N SER A 72 19.73 21.08 20.84
CA SER A 72 18.47 21.61 20.31
C SER A 72 17.64 22.32 21.41
N PRO A 73 16.96 23.43 21.10
CA PRO A 73 15.99 24.05 22.01
C PRO A 73 14.83 23.10 22.38
N LEU A 74 14.51 22.14 21.50
CA LEU A 74 13.56 21.09 21.81
C LEU A 74 14.29 19.96 22.55
N THR A 75 13.99 19.81 23.83
CA THR A 75 14.59 18.74 24.64
C THR A 75 14.15 17.37 24.15
N LYS A 76 15.01 16.36 24.33
CA LYS A 76 14.67 14.96 24.01
C LYS A 76 13.40 14.50 24.73
N GLY A 77 13.21 14.84 26.00
CA GLY A 77 12.01 14.48 26.76
C GLY A 77 10.73 15.10 26.19
N SER A 78 10.78 16.38 25.79
CA SER A 78 9.65 17.05 25.12
C SER A 78 9.33 16.40 23.77
N TYR A 79 10.37 16.06 23.00
CA TYR A 79 10.21 15.35 21.74
C TYR A 79 9.64 13.94 21.93
N ASP A 80 10.13 13.17 22.90
CA ASP A 80 9.67 11.80 23.16
C ASP A 80 8.17 11.77 23.51
N LEU A 81 7.65 12.79 24.21
CA LEU A 81 6.22 12.92 24.47
C LEU A 81 5.41 13.16 23.18
N LEU A 82 5.89 14.04 22.29
CA LEU A 82 5.24 14.31 21.00
C LEU A 82 5.31 13.09 20.06
N ALA A 83 6.47 12.47 19.97
CA ALA A 83 6.70 11.27 19.17
C ALA A 83 5.91 10.07 19.71
N GLY A 84 5.66 10.00 21.01
CA GLY A 84 4.88 8.94 21.65
C GLY A 84 3.44 8.83 21.10
N SER A 85 2.79 9.97 20.83
CA SER A 85 1.48 10.00 20.16
C SER A 85 1.53 9.42 18.75
N ALA A 86 2.55 9.79 17.96
CA ALA A 86 2.72 9.28 16.61
C ALA A 86 3.03 7.77 16.58
N LYS A 87 3.93 7.30 17.44
CA LYS A 87 4.22 5.88 17.62
C LYS A 87 2.98 5.08 18.03
N SER A 88 2.15 5.64 18.91
CA SER A 88 0.88 5.03 19.31
C SER A 88 -0.12 4.96 18.17
N ALA A 89 -0.16 5.98 17.29
CA ALA A 89 -1.02 5.99 16.12
C ALA A 89 -0.58 4.93 15.09
N VAL A 90 0.73 4.82 14.83
CA VAL A 90 1.34 3.77 13.99
C VAL A 90 0.97 2.38 14.53
N ALA A 91 1.16 2.13 15.83
CA ALA A 91 0.83 0.83 16.44
C ALA A 91 -0.66 0.44 16.36
N ARG A 92 -1.56 1.42 16.14
CA ARG A 92 -3.02 1.21 16.03
C ARG A 92 -3.52 1.21 14.59
N PHE A 93 -2.64 1.21 13.60
CA PHE A 93 -2.98 1.29 12.17
C PHE A 93 -3.50 -0.04 11.58
N SER A 94 -4.42 -0.72 12.28
CA SER A 94 -4.92 -2.04 11.92
C SER A 94 -6.01 -2.07 10.84
N THR A 95 -6.69 -0.93 10.64
CA THR A 95 -7.79 -0.77 9.67
C THR A 95 -7.49 0.35 8.66
N PRO A 96 -6.49 0.15 7.78
CA PRO A 96 -6.05 1.17 6.84
C PRO A 96 -7.17 1.62 5.90
N ASN A 97 -7.17 2.92 5.58
CA ASN A 97 -7.84 3.54 4.45
C ASN A 97 -6.99 4.74 3.97
N ALA A 98 -7.33 5.34 2.85
CA ALA A 98 -6.55 6.44 2.27
C ALA A 98 -6.47 7.68 3.19
N GLU A 99 -7.52 7.99 3.96
CA GLU A 99 -7.51 9.09 4.92
C GLU A 99 -6.62 8.77 6.11
N LYS A 100 -6.82 7.61 6.77
CA LYS A 100 -6.01 7.18 7.90
C LYS A 100 -4.51 7.07 7.56
N SER A 101 -4.21 6.63 6.34
CA SER A 101 -2.81 6.60 5.85
C SER A 101 -2.23 8.01 5.82
N ARG A 102 -2.98 8.97 5.26
CA ARG A 102 -2.59 10.39 5.23
C ARG A 102 -2.48 10.98 6.63
N GLU A 103 -3.45 10.73 7.50
CA GLU A 103 -3.45 11.21 8.88
C GLU A 103 -2.15 10.81 9.60
N LEU A 104 -1.66 9.58 9.40
CA LEU A 104 -0.36 9.16 9.95
C LEU A 104 0.81 9.97 9.39
N PHE A 105 0.86 10.20 8.07
CA PHE A 105 1.91 11.02 7.48
C PHE A 105 1.88 12.48 7.96
N LEU A 106 0.69 13.02 8.21
CA LEU A 106 0.54 14.38 8.75
C LEU A 106 1.15 14.52 10.16
N LEU A 107 1.22 13.43 10.95
CA LEU A 107 1.88 13.44 12.26
C LEU A 107 3.38 13.70 12.17
N VAL A 108 4.00 13.46 11.00
CA VAL A 108 5.41 13.75 10.70
C VAL A 108 5.57 14.94 9.74
N GLY A 109 4.52 15.75 9.60
CA GLY A 109 4.53 16.98 8.81
C GLY A 109 4.51 16.76 7.29
N TYR A 110 4.19 15.56 6.82
CA TYR A 110 4.16 15.22 5.39
C TYR A 110 2.73 14.95 4.91
N ASP A 111 2.30 15.58 3.81
CA ASP A 111 1.06 15.21 3.11
C ASP A 111 1.40 14.43 1.82
N PRO A 112 1.09 13.12 1.74
CA PRO A 112 1.39 12.33 0.55
C PRO A 112 0.43 12.59 -0.61
N ARG A 113 -0.77 13.14 -0.38
CA ARG A 113 -1.81 13.23 -1.43
C ARG A 113 -1.36 13.93 -2.69
N PRO A 114 -0.64 15.06 -2.65
CA PRO A 114 -0.19 15.74 -3.86
C PRO A 114 0.71 14.87 -4.75
N THR A 115 1.38 13.86 -4.18
CA THR A 115 2.25 12.92 -4.92
C THR A 115 1.49 11.77 -5.57
N TRP A 116 0.22 11.57 -5.21
CA TRP A 116 -0.61 10.47 -5.72
C TRP A 116 -1.16 10.77 -7.11
N VAL A 117 -0.26 11.04 -8.04
CA VAL A 117 -0.55 11.41 -9.42
C VAL A 117 0.40 10.66 -10.33
N TRP A 118 -0.15 9.90 -11.28
CA TRP A 118 0.65 9.28 -12.32
C TRP A 118 -0.19 8.95 -13.55
N ALA A 119 0.47 8.95 -14.71
CA ALA A 119 -0.12 8.56 -15.97
C ALA A 119 -0.09 7.03 -16.17
N THR A 120 -1.14 6.51 -16.80
CA THR A 120 -1.31 5.11 -17.22
C THR A 120 -1.85 5.05 -18.65
N GLY A 121 -1.92 3.83 -19.19
CA GLY A 121 -2.35 3.58 -20.56
C GLY A 121 -1.27 3.87 -21.61
N ARG A 122 -1.57 3.51 -22.86
CA ARG A 122 -0.67 3.75 -24.00
C ARG A 122 -0.46 5.26 -24.17
N PHE A 123 0.80 5.72 -24.11
CA PHE A 123 1.20 7.13 -24.18
C PHE A 123 0.67 8.02 -23.04
N GLY A 124 0.38 7.45 -21.85
CA GLY A 124 -0.02 8.26 -20.69
C GLY A 124 -1.39 8.93 -20.81
N ARG A 125 -2.29 8.35 -21.61
CA ARG A 125 -3.63 8.90 -21.87
C ARG A 125 -4.58 8.89 -20.67
N GLU A 126 -4.28 8.13 -19.62
CA GLU A 126 -5.09 8.05 -18.41
C GLU A 126 -4.31 8.62 -17.22
N ASN A 127 -4.69 9.82 -16.77
CA ASN A 127 -4.09 10.46 -15.60
C ASN A 127 -4.89 10.10 -14.35
N HIS A 128 -4.25 9.50 -13.35
CA HIS A 128 -4.87 9.32 -12.04
C HIS A 128 -4.68 10.57 -11.19
N THR A 129 -5.78 11.12 -10.69
CA THR A 129 -5.77 12.20 -9.69
C THR A 129 -5.57 11.63 -8.28
N PRO A 130 -5.22 12.47 -7.27
CA PRO A 130 -5.14 12.00 -5.89
C PRO A 130 -6.43 11.38 -5.38
N ALA A 131 -7.59 11.89 -5.83
CA ALA A 131 -8.90 11.35 -5.49
C ALA A 131 -9.11 9.95 -6.10
N ASP A 132 -8.70 9.74 -7.35
CA ASP A 132 -8.79 8.42 -8.01
C ASP A 132 -7.92 7.38 -7.30
N VAL A 133 -6.69 7.76 -6.95
CA VAL A 133 -5.76 6.90 -6.22
C VAL A 133 -6.30 6.54 -4.84
N ALA A 134 -6.79 7.53 -4.08
CA ALA A 134 -7.40 7.31 -2.77
C ALA A 134 -8.62 6.35 -2.85
N ASN A 135 -9.49 6.57 -3.83
CA ASN A 135 -10.66 5.73 -4.08
C ASN A 135 -10.25 4.30 -4.46
N ARG A 136 -9.21 4.15 -5.29
CA ARG A 136 -8.69 2.84 -5.70
C ARG A 136 -8.05 2.09 -4.54
N LEU A 137 -7.28 2.77 -3.70
CA LEU A 137 -6.70 2.21 -2.48
C LEU A 137 -7.80 1.70 -1.54
N ASN A 138 -8.83 2.50 -1.30
CA ASN A 138 -9.96 2.12 -0.45
C ASN A 138 -10.70 0.87 -0.96
N GLN A 139 -10.84 0.72 -2.28
CA GLN A 139 -11.43 -0.47 -2.88
C GLN A 139 -10.55 -1.72 -2.64
N TRP A 140 -9.24 -1.64 -2.84
CA TRP A 140 -8.35 -2.77 -2.55
C TRP A 140 -8.35 -3.16 -1.08
N LEU A 141 -8.39 -2.18 -0.18
CA LEU A 141 -8.49 -2.41 1.26
C LEU A 141 -9.80 -3.09 1.65
N LYS A 142 -10.92 -2.67 1.04
CA LYS A 142 -12.23 -3.33 1.22
C LYS A 142 -12.22 -4.77 0.71
N LEU A 143 -11.54 -5.03 -0.41
CA LEU A 143 -11.36 -6.38 -0.92
C LEU A 143 -10.52 -7.25 0.02
N ARG A 144 -9.37 -6.74 0.50
CA ARG A 144 -8.51 -7.43 1.49
C ARG A 144 -9.29 -7.77 2.76
N HIS A 145 -10.10 -6.85 3.27
CA HIS A 145 -10.97 -7.10 4.42
C HIS A 145 -11.95 -8.24 4.17
N ALA A 146 -12.66 -8.24 3.03
CA ALA A 146 -13.58 -9.32 2.67
C ALA A 146 -12.87 -10.69 2.55
N ILE A 147 -11.67 -10.72 1.96
CA ILE A 147 -10.86 -11.94 1.84
C ILE A 147 -10.43 -12.45 3.22
N ALA A 148 -9.90 -11.57 4.07
CA ALA A 148 -9.37 -11.94 5.39
C ALA A 148 -10.45 -12.49 6.33
N HIS A 149 -11.69 -12.00 6.21
CA HIS A 149 -12.84 -12.53 6.96
C HIS A 149 -13.51 -13.74 6.30
N GLY A 150 -12.96 -14.27 5.21
CA GLY A 150 -13.48 -15.47 4.56
C GLY A 150 -14.89 -15.28 3.98
N ALA A 151 -15.21 -14.07 3.52
CA ALA A 151 -16.55 -13.77 3.00
C ALA A 151 -16.96 -14.77 1.91
N SER A 152 -18.18 -15.30 2.02
CA SER A 152 -18.76 -16.22 1.03
C SER A 152 -18.92 -15.58 -0.34
N GLU A 153 -19.07 -14.25 -0.37
CA GLU A 153 -19.15 -13.44 -1.59
C GLU A 153 -18.14 -12.29 -1.55
N LEU A 154 -17.51 -12.02 -2.69
CA LEU A 154 -16.65 -10.85 -2.82
C LEU A 154 -17.47 -9.59 -3.14
N PRO A 155 -17.08 -8.42 -2.59
CA PRO A 155 -17.77 -7.18 -2.89
C PRO A 155 -17.63 -6.80 -4.37
N ALA A 156 -18.69 -6.22 -4.94
CA ALA A 156 -18.65 -5.66 -6.29
C ALA A 156 -17.88 -4.33 -6.29
N LEU A 157 -16.59 -4.39 -6.64
CA LEU A 157 -15.69 -3.24 -6.66
C LEU A 157 -15.16 -2.99 -8.07
N ALA A 158 -15.05 -1.72 -8.47
CA ALA A 158 -14.59 -1.32 -9.80
C ALA A 158 -13.10 -1.64 -10.04
N VAL A 159 -12.32 -1.91 -9.00
CA VAL A 159 -10.96 -2.46 -9.13
C VAL A 159 -10.92 -3.88 -9.70
N LEU A 160 -12.03 -4.61 -9.61
CA LEU A 160 -12.17 -5.95 -10.16
C LEU A 160 -12.66 -5.86 -11.60
N ASP A 161 -11.94 -6.54 -12.49
CA ASP A 161 -12.16 -6.42 -13.92
C ASP A 161 -13.57 -6.87 -14.33
N ALA A 162 -14.08 -7.95 -13.75
CA ALA A 162 -15.43 -8.44 -14.05
C ALA A 162 -16.53 -7.40 -13.75
N ILE A 163 -16.34 -6.57 -12.72
CA ILE A 163 -17.26 -5.48 -12.40
C ILE A 163 -17.04 -4.30 -13.33
N ARG A 164 -15.78 -3.89 -13.52
CA ARG A 164 -15.41 -2.75 -14.37
C ARG A 164 -15.87 -2.90 -15.82
N THR A 165 -15.80 -4.11 -16.38
CA THR A 165 -16.26 -4.38 -17.75
C THR A 165 -17.74 -4.75 -17.83
N GLY A 166 -18.50 -4.66 -16.72
CA GLY A 166 -19.92 -5.00 -16.68
C GLY A 166 -20.25 -6.49 -16.83
N ARG A 167 -19.25 -7.39 -16.80
CA ARG A 167 -19.44 -8.85 -16.95
C ARG A 167 -20.14 -9.47 -15.75
N LYS A 168 -20.02 -8.85 -14.58
CA LYS A 168 -20.70 -9.22 -13.33
C LYS A 168 -21.22 -7.97 -12.62
N LYS A 169 -22.33 -8.12 -11.89
CA LYS A 169 -22.90 -7.07 -11.03
C LYS A 169 -22.70 -7.35 -9.54
N ALA A 170 -22.48 -8.61 -9.16
CA ALA A 170 -22.26 -9.06 -7.79
C ALA A 170 -21.36 -10.30 -7.79
N ASN A 171 -20.75 -10.58 -6.62
CA ASN A 171 -19.87 -11.72 -6.36
C ASN A 171 -18.89 -12.04 -7.52
N PRO A 172 -18.03 -11.07 -7.91
CA PRO A 172 -17.08 -11.27 -8.99
C PRO A 172 -16.02 -12.30 -8.61
N PRO A 173 -15.55 -13.12 -9.57
CA PRO A 173 -14.35 -13.93 -9.34
C PRO A 173 -13.12 -13.02 -9.19
N LEU A 174 -12.14 -13.45 -8.39
CA LEU A 174 -10.83 -12.82 -8.34
C LEU A 174 -9.86 -13.58 -9.25
N VAL A 175 -9.50 -12.98 -10.39
CA VAL A 175 -8.59 -13.60 -11.36
C VAL A 175 -7.16 -13.06 -11.20
N LEU A 176 -6.17 -13.77 -11.78
CA LEU A 176 -4.76 -13.38 -11.69
C LEU A 176 -4.52 -11.93 -12.14
N ARG A 177 -5.19 -11.50 -13.22
CA ARG A 177 -5.09 -10.11 -13.70
C ARG A 177 -5.50 -9.08 -12.64
N ASP A 178 -6.50 -9.37 -11.81
CA ASP A 178 -6.91 -8.46 -10.73
C ASP A 178 -5.83 -8.39 -9.65
N ALA A 179 -5.24 -9.54 -9.30
CA ALA A 179 -4.15 -9.62 -8.33
C ALA A 179 -2.89 -8.86 -8.81
N GLU A 180 -2.52 -9.02 -10.07
CA GLU A 180 -1.42 -8.27 -10.71
C GLU A 180 -1.72 -6.77 -10.75
N ASN A 181 -2.97 -6.39 -11.03
CA ASN A 181 -3.40 -4.99 -10.98
C ASN A 181 -3.31 -4.40 -9.57
N CYS A 182 -3.61 -5.18 -8.53
CA CYS A 182 -3.45 -4.77 -7.14
C CYS A 182 -1.96 -4.55 -6.81
N LEU A 183 -1.11 -5.53 -7.12
CA LEU A 183 0.34 -5.46 -6.90
C LEU A 183 0.96 -4.27 -7.63
N GLY A 184 0.66 -4.09 -8.92
CA GLY A 184 1.16 -2.97 -9.72
C GLY A 184 0.67 -1.61 -9.22
N PHE A 185 -0.55 -1.54 -8.67
CA PHE A 185 -1.06 -0.33 -8.02
C PHE A 185 -0.30 -0.01 -6.74
N VAL A 186 -0.12 -1.00 -5.84
CA VAL A 186 0.63 -0.84 -4.58
C VAL A 186 2.07 -0.39 -4.85
N ARG A 187 2.74 -0.95 -5.86
CA ARG A 187 4.08 -0.51 -6.28
C ARG A 187 4.14 0.96 -6.61
N ARG A 188 3.26 1.43 -7.49
CA ARG A 188 3.23 2.83 -7.91
C ARG A 188 2.90 3.76 -6.74
N LEU A 189 1.93 3.38 -5.91
CA LEU A 189 1.51 4.15 -4.75
C LEU A 189 2.64 4.27 -3.72
N THR A 190 3.30 3.15 -3.40
CA THR A 190 4.43 3.13 -2.47
C THR A 190 5.58 3.95 -3.01
N LYS A 191 5.91 3.81 -4.30
CA LYS A 191 6.95 4.60 -4.95
C LYS A 191 6.70 6.09 -4.93
N ALA A 192 5.49 6.53 -5.29
CA ALA A 192 5.13 7.94 -5.25
C ALA A 192 5.22 8.51 -3.83
N THR A 193 4.70 7.76 -2.84
CA THR A 193 4.68 8.17 -1.44
C THR A 193 6.09 8.18 -0.83
N GLY A 194 6.89 7.16 -1.11
CA GLY A 194 8.25 7.01 -0.62
C GLY A 194 9.21 8.05 -1.20
N ALA A 195 9.12 8.32 -2.51
CA ALA A 195 9.88 9.40 -3.14
C ALA A 195 9.51 10.78 -2.56
N GLY A 196 8.21 11.02 -2.33
CA GLY A 196 7.75 12.25 -1.68
C GLY A 196 8.21 12.38 -0.23
N MET A 197 8.24 11.28 0.53
CA MET A 197 8.79 11.25 1.89
C MET A 197 10.30 11.51 1.89
N ALA A 198 11.07 10.90 0.98
CA ALA A 198 12.50 11.16 0.86
C ALA A 198 12.78 12.65 0.57
N HIS A 199 12.00 13.26 -0.33
CA HIS A 199 12.06 14.69 -0.60
C HIS A 199 11.71 15.53 0.65
N HIS A 200 10.66 15.17 1.39
CA HIS A 200 10.27 15.85 2.64
C HIS A 200 11.37 15.82 3.70
N LEU A 201 12.07 14.68 3.84
CA LEU A 201 13.17 14.52 4.78
C LEU A 201 14.52 15.05 4.24
N ALA A 202 14.55 15.58 3.02
CA ALA A 202 15.77 16.02 2.33
C ALA A 202 16.87 14.94 2.25
N VAL A 203 16.47 13.69 2.03
CA VAL A 203 17.37 12.53 1.82
C VAL A 203 17.24 11.97 0.41
N THR A 204 18.23 11.17 0.00
CA THR A 204 18.16 10.45 -1.28
C THR A 204 17.04 9.42 -1.26
N ASP A 205 16.27 9.33 -2.35
CA ASP A 205 15.27 8.27 -2.53
C ASP A 205 15.97 6.89 -2.53
N PRO A 206 15.66 5.99 -1.57
CA PRO A 206 16.29 4.68 -1.49
C PRO A 206 15.86 3.73 -2.61
N GLY A 207 14.86 4.12 -3.42
CA GLY A 207 14.23 3.26 -4.41
C GLY A 207 13.10 2.45 -3.78
N TRP A 208 11.91 2.55 -4.38
CA TRP A 208 10.68 1.87 -4.00
C TRP A 208 10.00 1.33 -5.27
#